data_AF-A0A830FZ28-F1
#
_entry.id   AF-A0A830FZ28-F1
#
_cell.length_a   1.000
_cell.length_b   1.000
_cell.length_c   1.000
_cell.angle_alpha   90.00
_cell.angle_beta   90.00
_cell.angle_gamma   90.00
#
_symmetry.space_group_name_H-M   'P 1'
#
loop_
_entity.id
_entity.type
_entity.pdbx_description
1 polymer ?
#
loop_
_entity_poly.entity_id
_entity_poly.type
_entity_poly.pdbx_seq_one_letter_code
_entity_poly.pdbx_strand_id
1 'polypeptide(L)'
;MKVVREDLDGTPIQRLVVTEPGTTEHFIDEVVGYLCPHCFQADETLTQIWHQADCRLAGEHGRQFYDDLEPVVDETTPTPELSPTHTITIVEYGETEGKSSETGEVGLHEGETVAFFCSCGNLDEDVFEIVHDESCQLAGWHRSAARRAD
;
A
#
# COMPACT_ATOMS: atom_id res chain seq x y z
N MET A 1 -3.19 13.03 0.44
CA MET A 1 -4.43 12.70 -0.30
C MET A 1 -5.34 11.96 0.67
N LYS A 2 -6.63 12.27 0.72
CA LYS A 2 -7.59 11.55 1.55
C LYS A 2 -8.42 10.57 0.72
N VAL A 3 -8.67 9.39 1.30
CA VAL A 3 -9.48 8.33 0.70
C VAL A 3 -10.55 7.83 1.68
N VAL A 4 -11.61 7.25 1.13
CA VAL A 4 -12.58 6.41 1.87
C VAL A 4 -12.56 4.99 1.32
N ARG A 5 -13.10 4.04 2.09
CA ARG A 5 -13.25 2.65 1.66
C ARG A 5 -14.59 2.44 0.98
N GLU A 6 -14.57 1.77 -0.16
CA GLU A 6 -15.79 1.25 -0.79
C GLU A 6 -15.73 -0.27 -0.90
N ASP A 7 -16.84 -0.94 -0.60
CA ASP A 7 -16.95 -2.37 -0.76
C ASP A 7 -16.83 -2.78 -2.23
N LEU A 8 -16.11 -3.87 -2.49
CA LEU A 8 -15.97 -4.46 -3.81
C LEU A 8 -16.81 -5.72 -3.93
N ASP A 9 -17.73 -5.73 -4.89
CA ASP A 9 -18.58 -6.89 -5.15
C ASP A 9 -17.78 -8.18 -5.36
N GLY A 10 -18.10 -9.20 -4.56
CA GLY A 10 -17.54 -10.54 -4.70
C GLY A 10 -16.22 -10.81 -3.97
N THR A 11 -15.71 -9.85 -3.18
CA THR A 11 -14.50 -10.05 -2.34
C THR A 11 -14.60 -9.26 -1.03
N PRO A 12 -13.99 -9.73 0.07
CA PRO A 12 -13.87 -8.95 1.30
C PRO A 12 -12.87 -7.77 1.21
N ILE A 13 -12.14 -7.62 0.09
CA ILE A 13 -11.24 -6.49 -0.13
C ILE A 13 -12.03 -5.23 -0.46
N GLN A 14 -11.52 -4.07 -0.03
CA GLN A 14 -12.15 -2.77 -0.25
C GLN A 14 -11.31 -1.91 -1.21
N ARG A 15 -11.96 -1.00 -1.93
CA ARG A 15 -11.31 0.00 -2.78
C ARG A 15 -10.98 1.24 -1.96
N LEU A 16 -9.84 1.85 -2.21
CA LEU A 16 -9.48 3.17 -1.70
C LEU A 16 -9.89 4.22 -2.74
N VAL A 17 -10.91 5.01 -2.41
CA VAL A 17 -11.53 5.99 -3.30
C VAL A 17 -11.21 7.40 -2.83
N VAL A 18 -10.67 8.23 -3.73
CA VAL A 18 -10.22 9.59 -3.40
C VAL A 18 -11.40 10.50 -3.08
N THR A 19 -11.33 11.13 -1.91
CA THR A 19 -12.28 12.18 -1.48
C THR A 19 -11.63 13.57 -1.43
N GLU A 20 -10.31 13.63 -1.22
CA GLU A 20 -9.53 14.87 -1.25
C GLU A 20 -8.16 14.63 -1.92
N PRO A 21 -7.97 14.97 -3.19
CA PRO A 21 -6.72 14.67 -3.91
C PRO A 21 -5.50 15.40 -3.31
N GLY A 22 -5.69 16.58 -2.71
CA GLY A 22 -4.58 17.40 -2.20
C GLY A 22 -3.85 18.10 -3.35
N THR A 23 -2.52 17.96 -3.43
CA THR A 23 -1.67 18.61 -4.46
C THR A 23 -1.24 17.68 -5.59
N THR A 24 -1.83 16.49 -5.70
CA THR A 24 -1.50 15.46 -6.69
C THR A 24 -2.39 15.55 -7.93
N GLU A 25 -2.03 14.85 -9.00
CA GLU A 25 -2.84 14.73 -10.23
C GLU A 25 -3.93 13.64 -10.10
N HIS A 26 -4.63 13.60 -8.96
CA HIS A 26 -5.76 12.68 -8.74
C HIS A 26 -7.10 13.42 -8.72
N PHE A 27 -8.18 12.67 -8.94
CA PHE A 27 -9.53 13.18 -9.01
C PHE A 27 -10.42 12.56 -7.93
N ILE A 28 -11.43 13.31 -7.48
CA ILE A 28 -12.47 12.76 -6.61
C ILE A 28 -13.14 11.58 -7.32
N ASP A 29 -13.47 10.54 -6.56
CA ASP A 29 -14.03 9.24 -7.00
C ASP A 29 -13.04 8.34 -7.77
N GLU A 30 -11.77 8.73 -7.86
CA GLU A 30 -10.72 7.87 -8.43
C GLU A 30 -10.35 6.73 -7.47
N VAL A 31 -10.19 5.52 -7.99
CA VAL A 31 -9.67 4.37 -7.25
C VAL A 31 -8.16 4.37 -7.35
N VAL A 32 -7.49 4.51 -6.21
CA VAL A 32 -6.01 4.62 -6.14
C VAL A 32 -5.34 3.39 -5.53
N GLY A 33 -6.14 2.45 -5.01
CA GLY A 33 -5.62 1.20 -4.46
C GLY A 33 -6.71 0.33 -3.85
N TYR A 34 -6.26 -0.74 -3.23
CA TYR A 34 -7.10 -1.74 -2.59
C TYR A 34 -6.56 -2.05 -1.19
N LEU A 35 -7.46 -2.35 -0.25
CA LEU A 35 -7.11 -2.58 1.16
C LEU A 35 -7.79 -3.83 1.70
N CYS A 36 -7.03 -4.65 2.43
CA CYS A 36 -7.60 -5.70 3.24
C CYS A 36 -8.16 -5.15 4.57
N PRO A 37 -9.46 -5.29 4.88
CA PRO A 37 -10.01 -4.80 6.14
C PRO A 37 -9.62 -5.65 7.38
N HIS A 38 -8.87 -6.74 7.20
CA HIS A 38 -8.45 -7.62 8.30
C HIS A 38 -7.02 -7.39 8.74
N CYS A 39 -6.10 -7.28 7.79
CA CYS A 39 -4.68 -7.10 8.05
C CYS A 39 -4.13 -5.75 7.61
N PHE A 40 -4.97 -4.87 7.05
CA PHE A 40 -4.62 -3.50 6.63
C PHE A 40 -3.49 -3.39 5.60
N GLN A 41 -3.15 -4.50 4.95
CA GLN A 41 -2.22 -4.51 3.82
C GLN A 41 -2.92 -3.87 2.62
N ALA A 42 -2.18 -3.04 1.88
CA ALA A 42 -2.69 -2.23 0.79
C ALA A 42 -1.77 -2.29 -0.42
N ASP A 43 -2.35 -2.27 -1.62
CA ASP A 43 -1.58 -2.30 -2.86
C ASP A 43 -2.33 -1.57 -3.98
N GLU A 44 -1.63 -1.14 -5.04
CA GLU A 44 -2.26 -0.51 -6.21
C GLU A 44 -3.24 -1.43 -6.94
N THR A 45 -3.03 -2.76 -6.91
CA THR A 45 -3.97 -3.72 -7.49
C THR A 45 -4.45 -4.78 -6.51
N LEU A 46 -5.72 -5.17 -6.67
CA LEU A 46 -6.32 -6.29 -5.93
C LEU A 46 -5.47 -7.56 -5.98
N THR A 47 -4.84 -7.83 -7.12
CA THR A 47 -4.07 -9.06 -7.32
C THR A 47 -2.71 -9.07 -6.64
N GLN A 48 -2.22 -7.92 -6.18
CA GLN A 48 -0.90 -7.77 -5.61
C GLN A 48 -0.90 -7.72 -4.08
N ILE A 49 -2.03 -7.38 -3.44
CA ILE A 49 -2.14 -7.37 -1.96
C ILE A 49 -1.51 -8.63 -1.36
N TRP A 50 -0.43 -8.43 -0.60
CA TRP A 50 0.21 -9.48 0.17
C TRP A 50 -0.35 -9.46 1.58
N HIS A 51 -0.94 -10.57 2.03
CA HIS A 51 -1.55 -10.63 3.35
C HIS A 51 -0.56 -11.09 4.43
N GLN A 52 -0.71 -10.56 5.64
CA GLN A 52 -0.03 -11.08 6.83
C GLN A 52 -0.35 -12.57 7.06
N ALA A 53 0.60 -13.32 7.62
CA ALA A 53 0.53 -14.77 7.73
C ALA A 53 -0.68 -15.29 8.55
N ASP A 54 -1.21 -14.48 9.46
CA ASP A 54 -2.36 -14.79 10.31
C ASP A 54 -3.68 -14.20 9.77
N CYS A 55 -3.64 -13.49 8.64
CA CYS A 55 -4.84 -12.99 7.98
C CYS A 55 -5.68 -14.15 7.44
N ARG A 56 -7.01 -14.01 7.53
CA ARG A 56 -7.94 -15.01 6.97
C ARG A 56 -7.87 -15.16 5.44
N LEU A 57 -7.31 -14.17 4.77
CA LEU A 57 -7.08 -14.15 3.32
C LEU A 57 -5.63 -14.50 2.98
N ALA A 58 -4.81 -14.93 3.94
CA ALA A 58 -3.43 -15.32 3.69
C ALA A 58 -3.33 -16.39 2.59
N GLY A 59 -2.56 -16.10 1.56
CA GLY A 59 -2.41 -16.94 0.37
C GLY A 59 -3.43 -16.68 -0.75
N GLU A 60 -4.42 -15.81 -0.53
CA GLU A 60 -5.23 -15.20 -1.59
C GLU A 60 -4.52 -13.93 -2.09
N HIS A 61 -4.48 -13.69 -3.41
CA HIS A 61 -3.76 -12.55 -4.01
C HIS A 61 -2.25 -12.53 -3.70
N GLY A 62 -1.50 -11.68 -4.40
CA GLY A 62 -0.08 -11.36 -4.17
C GLY A 62 0.91 -12.48 -4.48
N ARG A 63 0.60 -13.73 -4.12
CA ARG A 63 1.54 -14.84 -4.02
C ARG A 63 2.38 -15.08 -5.27
N GLN A 64 1.76 -15.01 -6.46
CA GLN A 64 2.47 -15.19 -7.73
C GLN A 64 3.45 -14.06 -8.09
N PHE A 65 3.33 -12.88 -7.48
CA PHE A 65 4.19 -11.72 -7.74
C PHE A 65 5.42 -11.69 -6.84
N TYR A 66 5.33 -12.27 -5.62
CA TYR A 66 6.43 -12.28 -4.66
C TYR A 66 6.96 -13.67 -4.27
N ASP A 67 6.39 -14.78 -4.76
CA ASP A 67 6.90 -16.14 -4.47
C ASP A 67 8.36 -16.33 -4.90
N ASP A 68 8.78 -15.66 -5.99
CA ASP A 68 10.17 -15.71 -6.46
C ASP A 68 11.03 -14.60 -5.83
N LEU A 69 10.46 -13.71 -5.02
CA LEU A 69 11.14 -12.52 -4.53
C LEU A 69 11.78 -12.79 -3.16
N GLU A 70 13.10 -12.95 -3.12
CA GLU A 70 13.84 -12.97 -1.85
C GLU A 70 14.19 -11.53 -1.41
N PRO A 71 13.83 -11.13 -0.18
CA PRO A 71 14.22 -9.82 0.34
C PRO A 71 15.74 -9.77 0.54
N VAL A 72 16.43 -8.99 -0.29
CA VAL A 72 17.86 -8.72 -0.12
C VAL A 72 18.04 -7.60 0.89
N VAL A 73 17.94 -7.91 2.19
CA VAL A 73 18.25 -6.94 3.24
C VAL A 73 19.77 -6.82 3.34
N ASP A 74 20.32 -5.78 2.71
CA ASP A 74 21.70 -5.39 2.92
C ASP A 74 21.84 -4.71 4.30
N GLU A 75 22.08 -5.49 5.35
CA GLU A 75 22.29 -5.00 6.72
C GLU A 75 23.51 -4.07 6.86
N THR A 76 24.39 -4.03 5.85
CA THR A 76 25.63 -3.25 5.89
C THR A 76 25.51 -1.88 5.22
N THR A 77 24.51 -1.69 4.37
CA THR A 77 24.21 -0.39 3.76
C THR A 77 23.14 0.32 4.59
N PRO A 78 23.44 1.50 5.17
CA PRO A 78 22.43 2.30 5.83
C PRO A 78 21.25 2.52 4.89
N THR A 79 20.03 2.28 5.36
CA THR A 79 18.82 2.63 4.63
C THR A 79 18.92 4.11 4.24
N PRO A 80 18.93 4.44 2.94
CA PRO A 80 19.07 5.83 2.53
C PRO A 80 17.92 6.63 3.14
N GLU A 81 18.25 7.75 3.78
CA GLU A 81 17.22 8.68 4.25
C GLU A 81 16.37 9.11 3.06
N LEU A 82 15.04 9.18 3.25
CA LEU A 82 14.12 9.66 2.22
C LEU A 82 14.59 11.05 1.77
N SER A 83 14.96 11.16 0.50
CA SER A 83 15.47 12.42 -0.01
C SER A 83 14.34 13.46 0.01
N PRO A 84 14.59 14.67 0.55
CA PRO A 84 13.57 15.69 0.75
C PRO A 84 13.03 16.28 -0.57
N THR A 85 13.60 15.91 -1.71
CA THR A 85 13.17 16.37 -3.04
C THR A 85 12.29 15.37 -3.78
N HIS A 86 12.08 14.15 -3.26
CA HIS A 86 11.22 13.16 -3.89
C HIS A 86 9.81 13.24 -3.31
N THR A 87 8.84 13.37 -4.20
CA THR A 87 7.44 13.45 -3.81
C THR A 87 6.86 12.05 -3.65
N ILE A 88 6.62 11.66 -2.40
CA ILE A 88 5.74 10.54 -2.05
C ILE A 88 4.44 11.14 -1.54
N THR A 89 3.31 10.65 -2.04
CA THR A 89 2.00 11.07 -1.57
C THR A 89 1.61 10.20 -0.39
N ILE A 90 1.38 10.82 0.77
CA ILE A 90 0.78 10.13 1.91
C ILE A 90 -0.73 10.00 1.63
N VAL A 91 -1.22 8.77 1.70
CA VAL A 91 -2.63 8.44 1.59
C VAL A 91 -3.18 8.31 3.00
N GLU A 92 -4.07 9.23 3.36
CA GLU A 92 -4.67 9.32 4.68
C GLU A 92 -6.15 8.94 4.63
N TYR A 93 -6.66 8.42 5.72
CA TYR A 93 -8.07 8.09 5.81
C TYR A 93 -8.93 9.35 5.97
N GLY A 94 -10.01 9.43 5.20
CA GLY A 94 -10.82 10.65 5.05
C GLY A 94 -11.86 10.89 6.14
N GLU A 95 -12.24 9.85 6.89
CA GLU A 95 -13.24 9.94 7.94
C GLU A 95 -12.93 8.95 9.07
N THR A 96 -13.43 9.16 10.30
CA THR A 96 -13.26 8.13 11.33
C THR A 96 -14.35 7.08 11.21
N GLU A 97 -13.99 5.80 11.15
CA GLU A 97 -14.94 4.70 11.07
C GLU A 97 -14.56 3.51 11.94
N GLY A 98 -15.54 2.62 12.17
CA GLY A 98 -15.39 1.48 13.06
C GLY A 98 -15.57 1.84 14.53
N LYS A 99 -15.95 0.85 15.32
CA LYS A 99 -15.77 0.87 16.78
C LYS A 99 -14.59 -0.02 17.07
N SER A 100 -13.70 0.36 17.99
CA SER A 100 -12.77 -0.61 18.58
C SER A 100 -13.60 -1.77 19.13
N SER A 101 -13.67 -2.87 18.40
CA SER A 101 -14.49 -4.01 18.79
C SER A 101 -13.62 -4.99 19.55
N GLU A 102 -14.17 -5.62 20.60
CA GLU A 102 -13.53 -6.75 21.28
C GLU A 102 -13.26 -7.93 20.32
N THR A 103 -13.80 -7.88 19.10
CA THR A 103 -13.65 -8.83 17.99
C THR A 103 -12.53 -8.51 16.99
N GLY A 104 -11.78 -7.42 17.19
CA GLY A 104 -10.52 -7.19 16.46
C GLY A 104 -10.61 -6.45 15.12
N GLU A 105 -11.79 -5.95 14.71
CA GLU A 105 -11.84 -4.94 13.63
C GLU A 105 -11.32 -3.61 14.19
N VAL A 106 -10.14 -3.20 13.74
CA VAL A 106 -9.54 -1.91 14.07
C VAL A 106 -10.22 -0.86 13.20
N GLY A 107 -10.86 0.11 13.84
CA GLY A 107 -11.40 1.27 13.12
C GLY A 107 -10.26 2.14 12.59
N LEU A 108 -10.43 2.75 11.42
CA LEU A 108 -9.51 3.75 10.91
C LEU A 108 -9.93 5.12 11.41
N HIS A 109 -8.97 5.93 11.83
CA HIS A 109 -9.19 7.30 12.26
C HIS A 109 -9.00 8.28 11.10
N GLU A 110 -9.75 9.39 11.12
CA GLU A 110 -9.51 10.48 10.17
C GLU A 110 -8.06 10.97 10.30
N GLY A 111 -7.35 11.06 9.17
CA GLY A 111 -5.95 11.45 9.10
C GLY A 111 -4.96 10.33 9.39
N GLU A 112 -5.42 9.10 9.63
CA GLU A 112 -4.55 7.94 9.76
C GLU A 112 -3.92 7.58 8.41
N THR A 113 -2.60 7.37 8.38
CA THR A 113 -1.90 6.93 7.17
C THR A 113 -2.30 5.49 6.84
N VAL A 114 -2.78 5.29 5.62
CA VAL A 114 -3.22 3.98 5.13
C VAL A 114 -2.24 3.42 4.12
N ALA A 115 -1.62 4.29 3.32
CA ALA A 115 -0.66 3.88 2.30
C ALA A 115 0.24 5.04 1.85
N PHE A 116 1.23 4.70 1.05
CA PHE A 116 2.13 5.62 0.38
C PHE A 116 2.06 5.40 -1.12
N PHE A 117 1.80 6.47 -1.86
CA PHE A 117 1.63 6.43 -3.32
C PHE A 117 2.78 7.16 -4.00
N CYS A 118 3.50 6.47 -4.87
CA CYS A 118 4.56 7.07 -5.67
C CYS A 118 4.02 7.71 -6.95
N SER A 119 4.70 8.74 -7.47
CA SER A 119 4.35 9.36 -8.75
C SER A 119 4.44 8.43 -9.96
N CYS A 120 5.06 7.25 -9.84
CA CYS A 120 5.03 6.21 -10.86
C CYS A 120 3.71 5.43 -10.92
N GLY A 121 2.82 5.61 -9.93
CA GLY A 121 1.51 4.95 -9.88
C GLY A 121 1.41 3.78 -8.90
N ASN A 122 2.53 3.35 -8.32
CA ASN A 122 2.57 2.20 -7.41
C ASN A 122 2.34 2.64 -5.96
N LEU A 123 1.69 1.76 -5.19
CA LEU A 123 1.21 2.04 -3.84
C LEU A 123 1.49 0.86 -2.94
N ASP A 124 1.89 1.15 -1.71
CA ASP A 124 2.09 0.14 -0.67
C ASP A 124 1.76 0.73 0.71
N GLU A 125 1.46 -0.08 1.72
CA GLU A 125 1.25 0.41 3.10
C GLU A 125 2.52 1.02 3.71
N ASP A 126 3.69 0.60 3.21
CA ASP A 126 5.00 1.01 3.70
C ASP A 126 5.87 1.59 2.58
N VAL A 127 6.46 2.78 2.80
CA VAL A 127 7.25 3.50 1.78
C VAL A 127 8.38 2.65 1.18
N PHE A 128 8.96 1.74 1.98
CA PHE A 128 10.07 0.90 1.54
C PHE A 128 9.63 -0.33 0.74
N GLU A 129 8.35 -0.68 0.78
CA GLU A 129 7.79 -1.85 0.07
C GLU A 129 7.30 -1.48 -1.33
N ILE A 130 7.06 -0.19 -1.60
CA ILE A 130 6.74 0.31 -2.94
C ILE A 130 7.78 -0.19 -3.96
N VAL A 131 7.35 -1.09 -4.84
CA VAL A 131 8.12 -1.54 -5.99
C VAL A 131 8.01 -0.49 -7.08
N HIS A 132 9.11 0.11 -7.51
CA HIS A 132 9.09 1.20 -8.50
C HIS A 132 9.34 0.70 -9.92
N ASP A 133 8.57 1.20 -10.89
CA ASP A 133 8.81 1.00 -12.32
C ASP A 133 10.25 1.39 -12.71
N GLU A 134 10.82 0.72 -13.72
CA GLU A 134 12.19 0.98 -14.19
C GLU A 134 12.45 2.45 -14.59
N SER A 135 11.42 3.16 -15.06
CA SER A 135 11.52 4.57 -15.44
C SER A 135 11.38 5.54 -14.27
N CYS A 136 11.02 5.07 -13.08
CA CYS A 136 10.89 5.90 -11.88
C CYS A 136 12.28 6.32 -11.37
N GLN A 137 12.39 7.55 -10.88
CA GLN A 137 13.63 8.05 -10.28
C GLN A 137 14.03 7.29 -9.00
N LEU A 138 13.06 6.63 -8.36
CA LEU A 138 13.21 5.80 -7.18
C LEU A 138 13.44 4.31 -7.51
N ALA A 139 13.52 3.95 -8.79
CA ALA A 139 13.86 2.59 -9.20
C ALA A 139 15.18 2.15 -8.55
N GLY A 140 15.12 1.08 -7.74
CA GLY A 140 16.27 0.53 -7.02
C GLY A 140 16.77 1.34 -5.82
N TRP A 141 16.09 2.42 -5.41
CA TRP A 141 16.45 3.21 -4.22
C TRP A 141 16.09 2.50 -2.92
N HIS A 142 14.89 1.94 -2.85
CA HIS A 142 14.49 1.04 -1.78
C HIS A 142 15.04 -0.33 -2.14
N ARG A 143 16.23 -0.66 -1.65
CA ARG A 143 16.86 -1.97 -1.85
C ARG A 143 16.10 -3.13 -1.19
N SER A 144 14.80 -3.02 -1.01
CA SER A 144 13.84 -4.10 -1.25
C SER A 144 13.90 -4.51 -2.73
N ALA A 145 15.10 -4.76 -3.25
CA ALA A 145 15.30 -5.35 -4.56
C ALA A 145 14.97 -6.83 -4.39
N ALA A 146 13.68 -7.09 -4.37
CA ALA A 146 13.14 -8.39 -4.62
C ALA A 146 13.73 -8.89 -5.95
N ARG A 147 14.62 -9.88 -5.87
CA ARG A 147 15.17 -10.56 -7.05
C ARG A 147 14.41 -11.86 -7.22
N ARG A 148 14.09 -12.21 -8.46
CA ARG A 148 13.64 -13.57 -8.78
C ARG A 148 14.71 -14.56 -8.33
N ALA A 149 14.32 -15.56 -7.57
CA ALA A 149 15.16 -16.71 -7.26
C ALA A 149 15.55 -17.39 -8.57
N ASP A 150 16.86 -17.55 -8.80
CA ASP A 150 17.42 -18.30 -9.93
C ASP A 150 17.27 -19.82 -9.74
#